data_AF-A0A530GEY4-F1
#
_entry.id   AF-A0A530GEY4-F1
#
_cell.length_a   1.000
_cell.length_b   1.000
_cell.length_c   1.000
_cell.angle_alpha   90.00
_cell.angle_beta   90.00
_cell.angle_gamma   90.00
#
_symmetry.space_group_name_H-M   'P 1'
#
loop_
_entity.id
_entity.type
_entity.pdbx_description
1 polymer ?
#
loop_
_entity_poly.entity_id
_entity_poly.type
_entity_poly.pdbx_seq_one_letter_code
_entity_poly.pdbx_strand_id
1 'polypeptide(L)'
;DGQFCFHRGVDLGELRGVVDDALAGEATRGASTITMQTVKNLFLWSRPLGSVRKVVELPLAVYFDAVMSKRRIMEIYLNIAEWGPGIYGIEAAARHHFG
;
A
#
# COMPACT_ATOMS: atom_id res chain seq x y z
N ASP A 1 5.49 3.09 -5.83
CA ASP A 1 5.51 4.24 -4.91
C ASP A 1 6.91 4.86 -4.88
N GLY A 2 7.27 5.59 -5.95
CA GLY A 2 8.61 6.20 -6.08
C GLY A 2 8.80 7.47 -5.24
N GLN A 3 7.71 8.09 -4.80
CA GLN A 3 7.70 9.32 -4.00
C GLN A 3 7.37 9.05 -2.53
N PHE A 4 7.57 7.81 -2.05
CA PHE A 4 7.21 7.36 -0.71
C PHE A 4 7.66 8.30 0.41
N CYS A 5 8.88 8.81 0.31
CA CYS A 5 9.48 9.70 1.29
C CYS A 5 8.89 11.12 1.28
N PHE A 6 8.23 11.51 0.20
CA PHE A 6 7.76 12.88 -0.04
C PHE A 6 6.25 13.05 0.15
N HIS A 7 5.46 12.02 -0.14
CA HIS A 7 4.00 12.07 0.07
C HIS A 7 3.62 11.81 1.53
N ARG A 8 2.41 12.21 1.94
CA ARG A 8 1.91 12.04 3.32
C ARG A 8 0.90 10.89 3.44
N GLY A 9 1.38 9.66 3.30
CA GLY A 9 0.57 8.44 3.30
C GLY A 9 -0.16 8.16 1.99
N VAL A 10 -0.66 9.18 1.28
CA VAL A 10 -1.32 9.03 -0.04
C VAL A 10 -0.61 9.92 -1.06
N ASP A 11 -0.44 9.41 -2.28
CA ASP A 11 0.02 10.19 -3.43
C ASP A 11 -1.18 10.70 -4.22
N LEU A 12 -1.52 11.98 -4.02
CA LEU A 12 -2.65 12.62 -4.69
C LEU A 12 -2.42 12.82 -6.19
N GLY A 13 -1.17 12.88 -6.64
CA GLY A 13 -0.84 13.00 -8.06
C GLY A 13 -1.18 11.70 -8.80
N GLU A 14 -0.68 10.58 -8.26
CA GLU A 14 -1.00 9.24 -8.78
C GLU A 14 -2.50 8.92 -8.66
N LEU A 15 -3.16 9.34 -7.58
CA LEU A 15 -4.60 9.12 -7.42
C LEU A 15 -5.42 9.85 -8.49
N ARG A 16 -5.05 11.09 -8.85
CA ARG A 16 -5.71 11.86 -9.91
C ARG A 16 -5.50 11.21 -11.27
N GLY A 17 -4.26 10.84 -11.61
CA GLY A 17 -3.97 10.14 -12.86
C GLY A 17 -4.81 8.86 -13.02
N VAL A 18 -4.93 8.06 -11.96
CA VAL A 18 -5.77 6.85 -11.99
C VAL A 18 -7.26 7.14 -12.15
N VAL A 19 -7.77 8.25 -11.61
CA VAL A 19 -9.16 8.66 -11.82
C VAL A 19 -9.38 9.13 -13.26
N ASP A 20 -8.44 9.92 -13.80
CA ASP A 20 -8.51 10.42 -15.18
C ASP A 20 -8.43 9.26 -16.19
N ASP A 21 -7.51 8.30 -15.99
CA ASP A 21 -7.39 7.09 -16.80
C ASP A 21 -8.67 6.24 -16.71
N ALA A 22 -9.27 6.11 -15.52
CA ALA A 22 -10.52 5.37 -15.33
C ALA A 22 -11.70 6.03 -16.07
N LEU A 23 -11.78 7.37 -16.03
CA LEU A 23 -12.80 8.14 -16.74
C LEU A 23 -12.58 8.11 -18.27
N ALA A 24 -11.33 7.98 -18.71
CA ALA A 24 -10.96 7.80 -20.12
C ALA A 24 -11.18 6.36 -20.63
N GLY A 25 -11.53 5.41 -19.76
CA GLY A 25 -11.71 4.00 -20.11
C GLY A 25 -10.41 3.22 -20.31
N GLU A 26 -9.28 3.78 -19.84
CA GLU A 26 -7.96 3.16 -19.94
C GLU A 26 -7.70 2.19 -18.79
N ALA A 27 -6.74 1.29 -18.99
CA ALA A 27 -6.33 0.34 -17.97
C ALA A 27 -5.67 1.07 -16.78
N THR A 28 -6.45 1.27 -15.71
CA THR A 28 -5.96 1.95 -14.51
C THR A 28 -4.77 1.23 -13.88
N ARG A 29 -3.70 1.99 -13.59
CA ARG A 29 -2.61 1.52 -12.73
C ARG A 29 -3.04 1.49 -11.26
N GLY A 30 -2.36 0.69 -10.45
CA GLY A 30 -2.59 0.68 -9.01
C GLY A 30 -2.03 1.94 -8.33
N ALA A 31 -2.88 2.90 -7.96
CA ALA A 31 -2.49 4.12 -7.22
C ALA A 31 -2.22 3.92 -5.71
N SER A 32 -2.21 2.68 -5.19
CA SER A 32 -2.02 2.45 -3.75
C SER A 32 -0.56 2.62 -3.33
N THR A 33 -0.29 3.57 -2.44
CA THR A 33 1.03 3.80 -1.84
C THR A 33 1.44 2.65 -0.90
N ILE A 34 2.71 2.59 -0.53
CA ILE A 34 3.22 1.63 0.47
C ILE A 34 2.49 1.80 1.82
N THR A 35 2.17 3.04 2.20
CA THR A 35 1.47 3.30 3.46
C THR A 35 0.04 2.77 3.41
N MET A 36 -0.68 2.96 2.30
CA MET A 36 -2.01 2.39 2.09
C MET A 36 -1.96 0.87 2.15
N GLN A 37 -0.96 0.24 1.51
CA GLN A 37 -0.80 -1.22 1.53
C GLN A 37 -0.45 -1.74 2.93
N THR A 38 0.33 -1.00 3.71
CA THR A 38 0.65 -1.34 5.10
C THR A 38 -0.60 -1.33 5.96
N VAL A 39 -1.37 -0.24 5.90
CA VAL A 39 -2.64 -0.11 6.61
C VAL A 39 -3.64 -1.18 6.19
N LYS A 40 -3.71 -1.45 4.90
CA LYS A 40 -4.54 -2.51 4.32
C LYS A 40 -4.24 -3.86 4.95
N ASN A 41 -2.96 -4.23 5.08
CA ASN A 41 -2.54 -5.54 5.59
C ASN A 41 -2.62 -5.63 7.12
N LEU A 42 -2.44 -4.53 7.85
CA LEU A 42 -2.51 -4.51 9.32
C LEU A 42 -3.95 -4.50 9.85
N PHE A 43 -4.81 -3.66 9.28
CA PHE A 43 -6.09 -3.31 9.91
C PHE A 43 -7.32 -3.82 9.17
N LEU A 44 -7.18 -4.24 7.91
CA LEU A 44 -8.33 -4.56 7.06
C LEU A 44 -8.23 -6.00 6.53
N TRP A 45 -9.30 -6.78 6.68
CA TRP A 45 -9.37 -8.18 6.22
C TRP A 45 -9.19 -8.33 4.70
N SER A 46 -8.62 -9.45 4.24
CA SER A 46 -8.39 -9.77 2.81
C SER A 46 -9.66 -10.01 1.96
N ARG A 47 -10.88 -9.72 2.48
CA ARG A 47 -12.11 -9.90 1.70
C ARG A 47 -12.24 -8.85 0.59
N PRO A 48 -12.65 -9.23 -0.63
CA PRO A 48 -12.83 -8.32 -1.75
C PRO A 48 -14.10 -7.48 -1.52
N LEU A 49 -13.93 -6.27 -0.99
CA LEU A 49 -15.03 -5.30 -0.78
C LEU A 49 -15.00 -4.14 -1.81
N GLY A 50 -14.24 -4.28 -2.90
CA GLY A 50 -14.18 -3.30 -3.99
C GLY A 50 -13.71 -1.90 -3.57
N SER A 51 -14.19 -0.86 -4.27
CA SER A 51 -13.80 0.55 -4.08
C SER A 51 -14.18 1.16 -2.72
N VAL A 52 -15.14 0.55 -2.00
CA VAL A 52 -15.61 1.04 -0.68
C VAL A 52 -14.50 0.97 0.37
N ARG A 53 -13.60 -0.02 0.27
CA ARG A 53 -12.44 -0.15 1.16
C ARG A 53 -11.46 1.01 1.02
N LYS A 54 -11.27 1.53 -0.20
CA LYS A 54 -10.34 2.64 -0.47
C LYS A 54 -10.74 3.91 0.28
N VAL A 55 -12.04 4.12 0.51
CA VAL A 55 -12.55 5.28 1.28
C VAL A 55 -12.10 5.25 2.74
N VAL A 56 -11.93 4.05 3.32
CA VAL A 56 -11.45 3.86 4.70
C VAL A 56 -9.92 3.84 4.75
N GLU A 57 -9.26 3.26 3.75
CA GLU A 57 -7.80 3.22 3.67
C GLU A 57 -7.15 4.60 3.58
N LEU A 58 -7.75 5.52 2.83
CA LEU A 58 -7.20 6.86 2.62
C LEU A 58 -6.97 7.65 3.94
N PRO A 59 -8.00 7.91 4.77
CA PRO A 59 -7.80 8.64 6.02
C PRO A 59 -6.90 7.89 6.99
N LEU A 60 -6.98 6.56 7.01
CA LEU A 60 -6.15 5.74 7.91
C LEU A 60 -4.68 5.73 7.47
N ALA A 61 -4.38 5.75 6.18
CA ALA A 61 -3.03 5.88 5.64
C ALA A 61 -2.43 7.25 5.95
N VAL A 62 -3.20 8.32 5.80
CA VAL A 62 -2.76 9.68 6.16
C VAL A 62 -2.47 9.76 7.67
N TYR A 63 -3.37 9.23 8.50
CA TYR A 63 -3.17 9.19 9.95
C TYR A 63 -1.93 8.38 10.33
N PHE A 64 -1.78 7.17 9.77
CA PHE A 64 -0.66 6.28 10.04
C PHE A 64 0.68 6.94 9.66
N ASP A 65 0.74 7.62 8.52
CA ASP A 65 1.94 8.38 8.11
C ASP A 65 2.26 9.58 9.01
N ALA A 66 1.23 10.18 9.63
CA ALA A 66 1.43 11.29 10.55
C ALA A 66 1.99 10.85 11.91
N VAL A 67 1.66 9.64 12.37
CA VAL A 67 2.07 9.13 13.70
C VAL A 67 3.29 8.21 13.65
N MET A 68 3.66 7.69 12.48
CA MET A 68 4.82 6.82 12.29
C MET A 68 5.85 7.41 11.34
N SER A 69 7.14 7.19 11.64
CA SER A 69 8.21 7.59 10.71
C SER A 69 8.19 6.74 9.44
N LYS A 70 8.55 7.32 8.29
CA LYS A 70 8.70 6.63 7.00
C LYS A 70 9.51 5.34 7.09
N ARG A 71 10.61 5.37 7.87
CA ARG A 71 11.46 4.20 8.11
C ARG A 71 10.70 3.06 8.78
N ARG A 72 9.92 3.38 9.82
CA ARG A 72 9.12 2.39 10.55
C ARG A 72 8.00 1.83 9.69
N ILE A 73 7.36 2.65 8.88
CA ILE A 73 6.33 2.22 7.92
C ILE A 73 6.92 1.22 6.92
N MET A 74 8.08 1.53 6.34
CA MET A 74 8.79 0.62 5.42
C MET A 74 9.18 -0.69 6.11
N GLU A 75 9.74 -0.63 7.32
CA GLU A 75 10.10 -1.82 8.09
C GLU A 75 8.89 -2.73 8.32
N ILE A 76 7.76 -2.16 8.75
CA ILE A 76 6.53 -2.93 8.96
C ILE A 76 6.05 -3.51 7.64
N TYR A 77 5.95 -2.69 6.59
CA TYR A 77 5.52 -3.12 5.26
C TYR A 77 6.29 -4.34 4.77
N LEU A 78 7.62 -4.28 4.81
CA LEU A 78 8.49 -5.36 4.33
C LEU A 78 8.30 -6.66 5.13
N ASN A 79 7.95 -6.57 6.41
CA ASN A 79 7.75 -7.71 7.29
C ASN A 79 6.35 -8.34 7.22
N ILE A 80 5.34 -7.60 6.77
CA ILE A 80 3.95 -8.11 6.71
C ILE A 80 3.46 -8.35 5.28
N ALA A 81 4.14 -7.82 4.27
CA ALA A 81 3.78 -8.07 2.89
C ALA A 81 3.89 -9.56 2.57
N GLU A 82 2.97 -10.07 1.76
CA GLU A 82 3.05 -11.41 1.18
C GLU A 82 3.95 -11.35 -0.05
N TRP A 83 5.02 -12.14 -0.05
CA TRP A 83 6.03 -12.20 -1.11
C TRP A 83 5.89 -13.45 -1.99
N GLY A 84 4.97 -14.34 -1.64
CA GLY A 84 4.60 -15.57 -2.34
C GLY A 84 3.50 -16.29 -1.57
N PRO A 85 2.86 -17.34 -2.13
CA PRO A 85 1.74 -18.01 -1.48
C PRO A 85 2.08 -18.49 -0.05
N GLY A 86 1.52 -17.82 0.96
CA GLY A 86 1.78 -18.15 2.36
C GLY A 86 3.13 -17.68 2.92
N ILE A 87 3.91 -16.88 2.16
CA ILE A 87 5.23 -16.39 2.56
C ILE A 87 5.12 -14.91 2.90
N TYR A 88 5.15 -14.61 4.19
CA TYR A 88 5.02 -13.25 4.71
C TYR A 88 6.36 -12.76 5.26
N GLY A 89 6.72 -11.55 4.89
CA GLY A 89 7.93 -10.90 5.35
C GLY A 89 9.16 -11.14 4.47
N ILE A 90 9.96 -10.09 4.29
CA ILE A 90 11.10 -10.07 3.37
C ILE A 90 12.19 -11.07 3.77
N GLU A 91 12.41 -11.30 5.06
CA GLU A 91 13.39 -12.27 5.56
C GLU A 91 12.99 -13.70 5.19
N ALA A 92 11.72 -14.06 5.44
CA ALA A 92 11.20 -15.38 5.07
C ALA A 92 11.23 -15.59 3.56
N ALA A 93 10.89 -14.55 2.80
CA ALA A 93 10.96 -14.56 1.34
C ALA A 93 12.40 -14.75 0.83
N ALA A 94 13.36 -14.02 1.39
CA ALA A 94 14.76 -14.12 1.02
C ALA A 94 15.31 -15.54 1.26
N ARG A 95 14.98 -16.15 2.41
CA ARG A 95 15.34 -17.53 2.70
C ARG A 95 14.65 -18.54 1.79
N HIS A 96 13.38 -18.32 1.43
CA HIS A 96 12.66 -19.24 0.57
C HIS A 96 13.16 -19.22 -0.88
N HIS A 97 13.52 -18.04 -1.40
CA HIS A 97 13.90 -17.88 -2.81
C HIS A 97 15.40 -17.96 -3.09
N PHE A 98 16.24 -17.60 -2.11
CA PHE A 98 17.69 -17.47 -2.30
C PHE A 98 18.52 -18.22 -1.24
N GLY A 99 17.86 -18.95 -0.33
CA GLY A 99 18.49 -19.72 0.76
C GLY A 99 18.49 -21.21 0.49
#